data_AF-A0A8B6D4Q6-F1
#
_entry.id   AF-A0A8B6D4Q6-F1
#
_cell.length_a   1.000
_cell.length_b   1.000
_cell.length_c   1.000
_cell.angle_alpha   90.00
_cell.angle_beta   90.00
_cell.angle_gamma   90.00
#
_symmetry.space_group_name_H-M   'P 1'
#
loop_
_entity.id
_entity.type
_entity.pdbx_description
1 polymer ?
#
loop_
_entity_poly.entity_id
_entity_poly.type
_entity_poly.pdbx_seq_one_letter_code
_entity_poly.pdbx_strand_id
1 'polypeptide(L)'
;GNVKPIQSPPTVLVTDTGAQTVEVPLDDACFLYDHQKTCLNDGKCFVNGNNKPECRCTTAYTGNNCQTAAATDDDLLKILVPVAAIAGLLFVIAICCCCWFLCARRKKWEPEKDEESNSD
;
A
#
# COMPACT_ATOMS: atom_id res chain seq x y z
N GLY A 1 23.03 10.77 30.53
CA GLY A 1 23.66 9.45 30.70
C GLY A 1 23.75 8.80 29.35
N ASN A 2 24.95 8.57 28.85
CA ASN A 2 25.17 7.85 27.59
C ASN A 2 25.56 6.42 27.95
N VAL A 3 24.66 5.46 27.71
CA VAL A 3 24.95 4.04 27.91
C VAL A 3 25.73 3.56 26.69
N LYS A 4 27.02 3.30 26.87
CA LYS A 4 27.87 2.67 25.85
C LYS A 4 27.44 1.20 25.73
N PRO A 5 27.31 0.62 24.53
CA PRO A 5 27.02 -0.81 24.40
C PRO A 5 28.18 -1.61 25.00
N ILE A 6 27.85 -2.57 25.87
CA ILE A 6 28.80 -3.54 26.41
C ILE A 6 29.14 -4.47 25.24
N GLN A 7 30.30 -4.25 24.59
CA GLN A 7 30.88 -5.27 23.72
C GLN A 7 31.38 -6.40 24.62
N SER A 8 30.65 -7.51 24.62
CA SER A 8 31.10 -8.78 25.19
C SER A 8 32.43 -9.19 24.49
N PRO A 9 33.38 -9.80 25.22
CA PRO A 9 34.71 -10.10 24.66
C PRO A 9 34.59 -11.17 23.55
N PRO A 10 35.44 -11.12 22.50
CA PRO A 10 35.42 -12.16 21.47
C PRO A 10 35.95 -13.47 22.06
N THR A 11 35.08 -14.47 22.21
CA THR A 11 35.51 -15.85 22.46
C THR A 11 35.76 -16.49 21.10
N VAL A 12 37.03 -16.56 20.69
CA VAL A 12 37.47 -17.29 19.50
C VAL A 12 37.36 -18.78 19.79
N LEU A 13 36.61 -19.54 18.99
CA LEU A 13 36.76 -21.00 18.93
C LEU A 13 37.26 -21.41 17.54
N VAL A 14 38.48 -21.92 17.55
CA VAL A 14 39.21 -22.50 16.41
C VAL A 14 38.48 -23.74 15.92
N THR A 15 38.22 -23.84 14.62
CA THR A 15 37.81 -25.09 13.98
C THR A 15 39.01 -26.00 13.81
N ASP A 16 38.95 -27.20 14.35
CA ASP A 16 39.49 -28.35 13.64
C ASP A 16 38.72 -29.62 14.03
N THR A 17 38.37 -30.40 13.00
CA THR A 17 38.01 -31.83 13.06
C THR A 17 36.91 -32.31 14.02
N GLY A 18 35.75 -32.64 13.43
CA GLY A 18 34.85 -33.67 13.93
C GLY A 18 33.64 -33.18 14.75
N ALA A 19 32.46 -33.31 14.16
CA ALA A 19 31.13 -33.33 14.78
C ALA A 19 31.03 -32.77 16.22
N GLN A 20 31.00 -31.45 16.38
CA GLN A 20 30.53 -30.79 17.59
C GLN A 20 29.48 -29.74 17.23
N THR A 21 28.33 -29.80 17.89
CA THR A 21 27.29 -28.78 17.84
C THR A 21 27.78 -27.57 18.65
N VAL A 22 28.25 -26.54 17.95
CA VAL A 22 28.67 -25.28 18.57
C VAL A 22 27.43 -24.49 18.95
N GLU A 23 27.21 -24.27 20.25
CA GLU A 23 26.23 -23.31 20.76
C GLU A 23 26.80 -21.90 20.55
N VAL A 24 26.53 -21.36 19.36
CA VAL A 24 26.91 -20.01 18.96
C VAL A 24 26.18 -19.00 19.87
N PRO A 25 26.87 -17.96 20.39
CA PRO A 25 26.23 -16.87 21.10
C PRO A 25 25.05 -16.34 20.29
N LEU A 26 23.91 -16.26 20.95
CA LEU A 26 22.64 -16.01 20.27
C LEU A 26 22.60 -14.68 19.49
N ASP A 27 23.42 -13.71 19.91
CA ASP A 27 23.72 -12.45 19.25
C ASP A 27 24.38 -12.60 17.88
N ASP A 28 25.11 -13.68 17.63
CA ASP A 28 25.73 -13.98 16.32
C ASP A 28 24.72 -14.55 15.30
N ALA A 29 23.54 -15.02 15.73
CA ALA A 29 22.52 -15.50 14.80
C ALA A 29 22.06 -14.38 13.85
N CYS A 30 21.94 -13.15 14.37
CA CYS A 30 21.64 -11.98 13.54
C CYS A 30 22.85 -11.50 12.72
N PHE A 31 24.07 -11.76 13.16
CA PHE A 31 25.27 -11.47 12.35
C PHE A 31 25.29 -12.31 11.07
N LEU A 32 24.95 -13.60 11.16
CA LEU A 32 24.79 -14.47 9.99
C LEU A 32 23.62 -14.03 9.10
N TYR A 33 22.49 -13.67 9.71
CA TYR A 33 21.29 -13.23 9.00
C TYR A 33 21.51 -11.92 8.22
N ASP A 34 22.27 -10.98 8.80
CA ASP A 34 22.64 -9.71 8.16
C ASP A 34 23.69 -9.89 7.06
N HIS A 35 24.66 -10.79 7.26
CA HIS A 35 25.64 -11.15 6.23
C HIS A 35 24.96 -11.80 5.00
N GLN A 36 23.89 -12.56 5.21
CA GLN A 36 23.06 -13.11 4.13
C GLN A 36 22.03 -12.10 3.57
N LYS A 37 21.95 -10.88 4.14
CA LYS A 37 20.95 -9.84 3.81
C LYS A 37 19.53 -10.39 3.79
N THR A 38 19.19 -11.24 4.76
CA THR A 38 17.89 -11.92 4.77
C THR A 38 16.75 -10.98 5.12
N CYS A 39 16.98 -9.96 5.95
CA CYS A 39 15.99 -8.89 6.15
C CYS A 39 16.10 -7.87 5.01
N LEU A 40 15.06 -7.81 4.17
CA LEU A 40 14.98 -6.90 3.04
C LEU A 40 14.43 -5.52 3.45
N ASN A 41 14.51 -4.55 2.54
CA ASN A 41 13.85 -3.23 2.65
C ASN A 41 14.10 -2.52 4.00
N ASP A 42 15.38 -2.44 4.38
CA ASP A 42 15.85 -1.81 5.62
C ASP A 42 15.30 -2.44 6.92
N GLY A 43 14.85 -3.69 6.84
CA GLY A 43 14.48 -4.48 8.01
C GLY A 43 15.69 -4.76 8.92
N LYS A 44 15.46 -4.81 10.24
CA LYS A 44 16.52 -5.08 11.22
C LYS A 44 16.35 -6.46 11.83
N CYS A 45 17.41 -7.27 11.86
CA CYS A 45 17.39 -8.53 12.58
C CYS A 45 17.40 -8.29 14.10
N PHE A 46 16.59 -9.07 14.82
CA PHE A 46 16.66 -9.19 16.28
C PHE A 46 16.44 -10.66 16.66
N VAL A 47 16.80 -11.01 17.89
CA VAL A 47 16.54 -12.34 18.42
C VAL A 47 15.28 -12.30 19.29
N ASN A 48 14.35 -13.21 19.05
CA ASN A 48 13.13 -13.33 19.85
C ASN A 48 13.36 -14.15 21.15
N GLY A 49 12.33 -14.24 21.99
CA GLY A 49 12.41 -14.92 23.29
C GLY A 49 12.65 -16.45 23.21
N ASN A 50 12.61 -17.04 22.01
CA ASN A 50 12.88 -18.46 21.76
C ASN A 50 14.25 -18.68 21.13
N ASN A 51 15.16 -17.70 21.23
CA ASN A 51 16.50 -17.79 20.69
C ASN A 51 16.52 -17.99 19.15
N LYS A 52 15.57 -17.40 18.42
CA LYS A 52 15.54 -17.41 16.95
C LYS A 52 15.72 -16.01 16.36
N PRO A 53 16.49 -15.85 15.27
CA PRO A 53 16.57 -14.59 14.55
C PRO A 53 15.25 -14.31 13.83
N GLU A 54 14.80 -13.05 13.89
CA GLU A 54 13.55 -12.58 13.31
C GLU A 54 13.75 -11.16 12.76
N CYS A 55 13.08 -10.83 11.65
CA CYS A 55 13.18 -9.51 11.05
C CYS A 55 12.14 -8.56 11.62
N ARG A 56 12.58 -7.39 12.08
CA ARG A 56 11.70 -6.26 12.38
C ARG A 56 11.60 -5.35 11.16
N CYS A 57 10.45 -5.37 10.50
CA CYS A 57 10.21 -4.60 9.29
C CYS A 57 9.90 -3.12 9.57
N THR A 58 10.13 -2.29 8.56
CA THR A 58 9.64 -0.89 8.53
C THR A 58 8.13 -0.88 8.26
N THR A 59 7.46 0.24 8.53
CA THR A 59 5.99 0.35 8.38
C THR A 59 5.49 0.12 6.95
N ALA A 60 6.34 0.31 5.96
CA ALA A 60 6.02 0.10 4.55
C ALA A 60 6.18 -1.36 4.09
N TYR A 61 6.66 -2.29 4.94
CA TYR A 61 6.93 -3.67 4.56
C TYR A 61 6.51 -4.69 5.63
N THR A 62 6.19 -5.90 5.19
CA THR A 62 5.71 -7.03 6.00
C THR A 62 6.29 -8.35 5.49
N GLY A 63 6.00 -9.44 6.21
CA GLY A 63 6.51 -10.78 5.94
C GLY A 63 7.77 -11.12 6.75
N ASN A 64 8.10 -12.42 6.83
CA ASN A 64 9.20 -12.93 7.66
C ASN A 64 10.55 -12.27 7.35
N ASN A 65 10.73 -11.79 6.12
CA ASN A 65 11.97 -11.19 5.63
C ASN A 65 11.74 -9.76 5.11
N CYS A 66 10.61 -9.13 5.47
CA CYS A 66 10.24 -7.80 5.01
C CYS A 66 10.16 -7.66 3.48
N GLN A 67 9.81 -8.74 2.78
CA GLN A 67 9.78 -8.81 1.32
C GLN A 67 8.53 -8.20 0.69
N THR A 68 7.45 -8.06 1.46
CA THR A 68 6.13 -7.68 0.94
C THR A 68 5.84 -6.23 1.32
N ALA A 69 5.45 -5.38 0.38
CA ALA A 69 4.98 -4.03 0.72
C ALA A 69 3.73 -4.12 1.60
N ALA A 70 3.70 -3.36 2.68
CA ALA A 70 2.51 -3.20 3.51
C ALA A 70 1.43 -2.50 2.69
N ALA A 71 0.20 -3.00 2.73
CA ALA A 71 -0.94 -2.21 2.27
C ALA A 71 -1.05 -1.00 3.19
N THR A 72 -0.81 0.19 2.65
CA THR A 72 -0.96 1.44 3.40
C THR A 72 -2.36 1.98 3.19
N ASP A 73 -2.88 2.73 4.16
CA ASP A 73 -4.20 3.36 4.05
C ASP A 73 -4.33 4.29 2.82
N ASP A 74 -3.19 4.71 2.23
CA ASP A 74 -3.12 5.45 0.96
C ASP A 74 -3.64 4.66 -0.25
N ASP A 75 -3.65 3.32 -0.19
CA ASP A 75 -4.21 2.49 -1.26
C ASP A 75 -5.74 2.57 -1.34
N LEU A 76 -6.41 2.91 -0.23
CA LEU A 76 -7.85 3.16 -0.22
C LEU A 76 -8.17 4.49 -0.92
N LEU A 77 -7.34 5.51 -0.75
CA LEU A 77 -7.52 6.82 -1.37
C LEU A 77 -7.39 6.76 -2.90
N LYS A 78 -6.50 5.90 -3.42
CA LYS A 78 -6.28 5.71 -4.85
C LYS A 78 -7.52 5.18 -5.59
N ILE A 79 -8.37 4.41 -4.91
CA ILE A 79 -9.60 3.87 -5.51
C ILE A 79 -10.80 4.79 -5.24
N LEU A 80 -10.91 5.34 -4.03
CA LEU A 80 -12.09 6.12 -3.62
C LEU A 80 -12.22 7.44 -4.40
N VAL A 81 -11.11 8.16 -4.60
CA VAL A 81 -11.09 9.47 -5.27
C VAL A 81 -11.53 9.39 -6.74
N PRO A 82 -10.96 8.51 -7.60
CA PRO A 82 -11.40 8.43 -8.99
C PRO A 82 -12.84 7.91 -9.13
N VAL A 83 -13.27 6.97 -8.28
CA VAL A 83 -14.65 6.45 -8.33
C VAL A 83 -15.66 7.56 -8.01
N ALA A 84 -15.41 8.38 -6.99
CA ALA A 84 -16.27 9.51 -6.66
C ALA A 84 -16.32 10.56 -7.78
N ALA A 85 -15.17 10.87 -8.40
CA ALA A 85 -15.09 11.80 -9.52
C ALA A 85 -15.86 11.29 -10.76
N ILE A 86 -15.72 10.00 -11.10
CA ILE A 86 -16.44 9.37 -12.22
C ILE A 86 -17.95 9.37 -11.94
N ALA A 87 -18.37 8.99 -10.73
CA ALA A 87 -19.79 9.01 -10.36
C ALA A 87 -20.39 10.43 -10.46
N GLY A 88 -19.66 11.44 -10.00
CA GLY A 88 -20.07 12.85 -10.14
C GLY A 88 -20.18 13.28 -11.60
N LEU A 89 -19.21 12.93 -12.45
CA LEU A 89 -19.22 13.25 -13.88
C LEU A 89 -20.41 12.60 -14.59
N LEU A 90 -20.72 11.34 -14.30
CA LEU A 90 -21.86 10.64 -14.88
C LEU A 90 -23.20 11.29 -14.50
N PHE A 91 -23.32 11.75 -13.24
CA PHE A 91 -24.51 12.45 -12.79
C PHE A 91 -24.71 13.79 -13.50
N VAL A 92 -23.62 14.56 -13.69
CA VAL A 92 -23.65 15.82 -14.44
C VAL A 92 -24.04 15.59 -15.91
N ILE A 93 -23.45 14.59 -16.56
CA ILE A 93 -23.79 14.21 -17.94
C ILE A 93 -25.27 13.83 -18.04
N ALA A 94 -25.79 13.04 -17.11
CA ALA A 94 -27.19 12.66 -17.08
C ALA A 94 -28.12 13.88 -16.95
N ILE A 95 -27.79 14.83 -16.07
CA ILE A 95 -28.56 16.09 -15.92
C ILE A 95 -28.53 16.89 -17.23
N CYS A 96 -27.36 17.07 -17.84
CA CYS A 96 -27.23 17.79 -19.11
C CYS A 96 -28.04 17.13 -20.23
N CYS A 97 -27.98 15.81 -20.34
CA CYS A 97 -28.78 15.03 -21.29
C CYS A 97 -30.29 15.16 -21.00
N CYS A 98 -30.70 15.09 -19.74
CA CYS A 98 -32.09 15.32 -19.33
C CYS A 98 -32.55 16.73 -19.69
N CYS A 99 -31.79 17.77 -19.35
CA CYS A 99 -32.11 19.16 -19.69
C CYS A 99 -32.22 19.34 -21.21
N TRP A 100 -31.26 18.80 -21.97
CA TRP A 100 -31.29 18.86 -23.41
C TRP A 100 -32.53 18.16 -23.99
N PHE A 101 -32.84 16.96 -23.51
CA PHE A 101 -34.01 16.19 -23.95
C PHE A 101 -35.32 16.88 -23.58
N LEU A 102 -35.44 17.42 -22.37
CA LEU A 102 -36.61 18.17 -21.93
C LEU A 102 -36.78 19.46 -22.76
N CYS A 103 -35.71 20.20 -23.02
CA CYS A 103 -35.75 21.40 -23.85
C CYS A 103 -36.01 21.09 -25.34
N ALA A 104 -35.44 20.02 -25.89
CA ALA A 104 -35.69 19.59 -27.26
C ALA A 104 -37.15 19.11 -27.44
N ARG A 105 -37.73 18.47 -26.42
CA ARG A 105 -39.15 18.10 -26.42
C ARG A 105 -40.07 19.32 -26.32
N ARG A 106 -39.66 20.38 -25.61
CA ARG A 106 -40.40 21.66 -25.60
C ARG A 106 -40.37 22.38 -26.95
N LYS A 107 -39.29 22.27 -27.73
CA LYS A 107 -39.22 22.87 -29.08
C LYS A 107 -40.17 22.23 -30.11
N LYS A 108 -40.73 21.05 -29.84
CA LYS A 108 -41.67 20.37 -30.75
C LYS A 108 -43.12 20.88 -30.63
N TRP A 109 -43.40 21.87 -29.79
CA TRP A 109 -44.74 22.40 -29.53
C TRP A 109 -44.86 23.88 -29.94
N GLU A 110 -44.56 24.21 -31.20
CA GLU A 110 -45.12 25.41 -31.85
C GLU A 110 -46.37 24.98 -32.64
N PRO A 111 -47.59 25.26 -32.16
CA PRO A 111 -48.78 25.10 -32.98
C PRO A 111 -48.75 26.13 -34.12
N GLU A 112 -48.85 25.63 -35.36
CA GLU A 112 -49.05 26.38 -36.59
C GLU A 112 -50.20 27.39 -36.39
N LYS A 113 -49.98 28.66 -36.72
CA LYS A 113 -51.04 29.67 -36.67
C LYS A 113 -51.84 29.57 -37.96
N ASP A 114 -53.04 29.03 -37.83
CA ASP A 114 -54.09 29.10 -38.85
C ASP A 114 -54.46 30.58 -39.06
N GLU A 115 -53.83 31.24 -40.03
CA GLU A 115 -54.34 32.48 -40.61
C GLU A 115 -55.52 32.12 -41.52
N GLU A 116 -56.67 31.93 -40.89
CA GLU A 116 -57.99 32.07 -41.51
C GLU A 116 -58.49 33.49 -41.28
N SER A 117 -58.41 34.33 -42.32
CA SER A 117 -59.29 35.50 -42.52
C SER A 117 -59.32 35.79 -44.03
N ASN A 118 -60.40 35.45 -44.74
CA ASN A 118 -61.52 36.36 -45.07
C ASN A 118 -61.03 37.47 -46.02
N SER A 119 -61.57 37.76 -47.20
CA SER A 119 -62.78 37.40 -47.95
C SER A 119 -62.62 38.03 -49.35
N ASP A 120 -63.54 37.66 -50.23
CA ASP A 120 -63.93 38.33 -51.48
C ASP A 120 -63.80 39.87 -51.51
#